data_AF-A0A1E3KWV8-F1
#
_entry.id   AF-A0A1E3KWV8-F1
#
_cell.length_a   1.000
_cell.length_b   1.000
_cell.length_c   1.000
_cell.angle_alpha   90.00
_cell.angle_beta   90.00
_cell.angle_gamma   90.00
#
_symmetry.space_group_name_H-M   'P 1'
#
loop_
_entity.id
_entity.type
_entity.pdbx_description
1 polymer ?
#
loop_
_entity_poly.entity_id
_entity_poly.type
_entity_poly.pdbx_seq_one_letter_code
_entity_poly.pdbx_strand_id
1 'polypeptide(L)'
;MSNWIAGELEVNQERAIYPVLTLEEVLQSQWYSDYFTEIRDMNNGYVWYSFHNVPICSKLFSLALCFKNSVLDSVIMSIDDDQYGTSWDDWTEAKELQRKQEHDALLRQELEREPDVRRSKPYPYIEYKVAYGSISSSYDPRSASSSISITYT
;
A
#
# COMPACT_ATOMS: atom_id res chain seq x y z
N MET A 1 -6.03 11.33 -15.15
CA MET A 1 -7.20 11.13 -14.27
C MET A 1 -6.65 10.46 -13.02
N SER A 2 -6.93 10.99 -11.84
CA SER A 2 -6.46 10.40 -10.58
C SER A 2 -7.20 9.08 -10.39
N ASN A 3 -6.45 8.00 -10.14
CA ASN A 3 -6.98 6.65 -9.91
C ASN A 3 -7.11 6.36 -8.40
N TRP A 4 -7.06 7.42 -7.57
CA TRP A 4 -7.09 7.34 -6.11
C TRP A 4 -8.14 8.31 -5.57
N ILE A 5 -9.40 7.89 -5.56
CA ILE A 5 -10.50 8.71 -5.03
C ILE A 5 -10.72 8.30 -3.59
N ALA A 6 -10.30 9.14 -2.65
CA ALA A 6 -10.61 8.99 -1.22
C ALA A 6 -10.36 7.57 -0.69
N GLY A 7 -9.17 6.99 -0.91
CA GLY A 7 -8.79 5.65 -0.40
C GLY A 7 -9.27 4.46 -1.21
N GLU A 8 -9.99 4.71 -2.29
CA GLU A 8 -10.26 3.70 -3.29
C GLU A 8 -9.15 3.73 -4.34
N LEU A 9 -8.60 2.57 -4.67
CA LEU A 9 -7.59 2.42 -5.71
C LEU A 9 -8.19 1.69 -6.89
N GLU A 10 -7.93 2.21 -8.08
CA GLU A 10 -8.22 1.53 -9.33
C GLU A 10 -6.96 0.84 -9.90
N VAL A 11 -7.13 -0.38 -10.39
CA VAL A 11 -6.13 -1.14 -11.13
C VAL A 11 -6.73 -1.48 -12.49
N ASN A 12 -6.07 -1.10 -13.58
CA ASN A 12 -6.57 -1.35 -14.95
C ASN A 12 -8.02 -0.89 -15.21
N GLN A 13 -8.43 0.25 -14.62
CA GLN A 13 -9.81 0.79 -14.69
C GLN A 13 -10.87 -0.06 -13.95
N GLU A 14 -10.44 -1.07 -13.20
CA GLU A 14 -11.25 -1.82 -12.26
C GLU A 14 -11.09 -1.24 -10.85
N ARG A 15 -12.20 -1.07 -10.13
CA ARG A 15 -12.18 -0.68 -8.72
C ARG A 15 -11.61 -1.85 -7.90
N ALA A 16 -10.37 -1.71 -7.42
CA ALA A 16 -9.59 -2.84 -6.93
C ALA A 16 -9.52 -2.89 -5.40
N ILE A 17 -9.36 -1.74 -4.74
CA ILE A 17 -9.19 -1.64 -3.28
C ILE A 17 -10.13 -0.55 -2.79
N TYR A 18 -10.98 -0.87 -1.81
CA TYR A 18 -11.93 0.06 -1.22
C TYR A 18 -12.38 -0.42 0.17
N PRO A 19 -12.98 0.45 1.01
CA PRO A 19 -13.55 0.03 2.28
C PRO A 19 -14.59 -1.08 2.09
N VAL A 20 -14.65 -2.04 3.01
CA VAL A 20 -15.56 -3.20 2.97
C VAL A 20 -15.37 -4.19 1.81
N LEU A 21 -14.30 -4.06 1.02
CA LEU A 21 -13.93 -5.06 0.01
C LEU A 21 -13.85 -6.46 0.62
N THR A 22 -14.53 -7.41 0.01
CA THR A 22 -14.54 -8.81 0.45
C THR A 22 -13.48 -9.62 -0.28
N LEU A 23 -13.04 -10.70 0.36
CA LEU A 23 -12.13 -11.65 -0.27
C LEU A 23 -12.76 -12.28 -1.52
N GLU A 24 -14.07 -12.53 -1.51
CA GLU A 24 -14.78 -13.09 -2.67
C GLU A 24 -14.70 -12.16 -3.89
N GLU A 25 -14.92 -10.86 -3.70
CA GLU A 25 -14.79 -9.86 -4.78
C GLU A 25 -13.37 -9.85 -5.35
N VAL A 26 -12.34 -9.91 -4.50
CA VAL A 26 -10.94 -9.97 -4.97
C VAL A 26 -10.68 -11.25 -5.77
N LEU A 27 -11.09 -12.42 -5.28
CA LEU A 27 -10.85 -13.69 -5.98
C LEU A 27 -11.56 -13.78 -7.34
N GLN A 28 -12.60 -12.99 -7.57
CA GLN A 28 -13.34 -12.92 -8.83
C GLN A 28 -12.85 -11.82 -9.78
N SER A 29 -11.97 -10.93 -9.30
CA SER A 29 -11.45 -9.79 -10.07
C SER A 29 -10.42 -10.20 -11.13
N GLN A 30 -10.30 -9.37 -12.17
CA GLN A 30 -9.29 -9.61 -13.21
C GLN A 30 -7.88 -9.31 -12.68
N TRP A 31 -7.73 -8.23 -11.93
CA TRP A 31 -6.42 -7.84 -11.38
C TRP A 31 -5.85 -8.89 -10.41
N TYR A 32 -6.68 -9.67 -9.73
CA TYR A 32 -6.20 -10.83 -8.97
C TYR A 32 -5.50 -11.84 -9.87
N SER A 33 -6.12 -12.21 -10.98
CA SER A 33 -5.55 -13.17 -11.93
C SER A 33 -4.27 -12.65 -12.58
N ASP A 34 -4.16 -11.35 -12.79
CA ASP A 34 -3.04 -10.73 -13.49
C ASP A 34 -1.79 -10.56 -12.60
N TYR A 35 -1.97 -10.29 -11.30
CA TYR A 35 -0.88 -9.83 -10.42
C TYR A 35 -0.67 -10.65 -9.15
N PHE A 36 -1.57 -11.59 -8.83
CA PHE A 36 -1.44 -12.42 -7.63
C PHE A 36 -0.12 -13.20 -7.62
N THR A 37 0.50 -13.26 -6.44
CA THR A 37 1.78 -13.95 -6.26
C THR A 37 1.69 -15.01 -5.18
N GLU A 38 1.25 -14.65 -3.98
CA GLU A 38 1.24 -15.58 -2.86
C GLU A 38 0.14 -15.28 -1.83
N ILE A 39 -0.16 -16.30 -1.04
CA ILE A 39 -1.06 -16.25 0.10
C ILE A 39 -0.31 -16.67 1.37
N ARG A 40 -0.52 -15.94 2.47
CA ARG A 40 0.04 -16.27 3.79
C ARG A 40 -1.04 -16.22 4.87
N ASP A 41 -1.47 -17.39 5.32
CA ASP A 41 -2.37 -17.54 6.47
C ASP A 41 -1.57 -17.45 7.78
N MET A 42 -1.93 -16.51 8.64
CA MET A 42 -1.29 -16.31 9.94
C MET A 42 -1.81 -17.27 11.03
N ASN A 43 -2.78 -18.13 10.72
CA ASN A 43 -3.44 -19.08 11.62
C ASN A 43 -4.10 -18.42 12.85
N ASN A 44 -4.53 -17.17 12.70
CA ASN A 44 -5.18 -16.39 13.76
C ASN A 44 -6.37 -15.56 13.23
N GLY A 45 -6.93 -15.95 12.08
CA GLY A 45 -8.04 -15.28 11.40
C GLY A 45 -7.61 -14.17 10.44
N TYR A 46 -6.31 -13.88 10.33
CA TYR A 46 -5.73 -12.96 9.36
C TYR A 46 -5.06 -13.71 8.22
N VAL A 47 -5.41 -13.34 6.98
CA VAL A 47 -4.82 -13.92 5.76
C VAL A 47 -4.31 -12.81 4.88
N TRP A 48 -3.06 -12.93 4.43
CA TRP A 48 -2.43 -11.96 3.53
C TRP A 48 -2.39 -12.48 2.10
N TYR A 49 -2.72 -11.61 1.16
CA TYR A 49 -2.60 -11.85 -0.28
C TYR A 49 -1.63 -10.83 -0.87
N SER A 50 -0.55 -11.32 -1.50
CA SER A 50 0.51 -10.49 -2.06
C SER A 50 0.38 -10.40 -3.58
N PHE A 51 0.67 -9.22 -4.11
CA PHE A 51 0.61 -8.87 -5.53
C PHE A 51 1.86 -8.07 -5.91
N HIS A 52 2.38 -8.29 -7.11
CA HIS A 52 3.57 -7.60 -7.61
C HIS A 52 3.29 -6.93 -8.95
N ASN A 53 4.06 -5.87 -9.26
CA ASN A 53 3.93 -5.11 -10.52
C ASN A 53 2.53 -4.58 -10.80
N VAL A 54 1.78 -4.21 -9.75
CA VAL A 54 0.41 -3.71 -9.91
C VAL A 54 0.45 -2.24 -10.37
N PRO A 55 -0.18 -1.89 -11.50
CA PRO A 55 -0.16 -0.53 -12.02
C PRO A 55 -1.15 0.37 -11.25
N ILE A 56 -0.62 1.34 -10.51
CA ILE A 56 -1.40 2.33 -9.73
C ILE A 56 -0.77 3.71 -9.95
N CYS A 57 -1.57 4.72 -10.30
CA CYS A 57 -1.11 6.11 -10.53
C CYS A 57 0.14 6.22 -11.43
N SER A 58 0.16 5.47 -12.54
CA SER A 58 1.28 5.40 -13.50
C SER A 58 2.61 4.90 -12.92
N LYS A 59 2.55 4.17 -11.81
CA LYS A 59 3.70 3.51 -11.16
C LYS A 59 3.37 2.05 -10.90
N LEU A 60 4.40 1.24 -10.73
CA LEU A 60 4.25 -0.15 -10.30
C LEU A 60 4.33 -0.23 -8.79
N PHE A 61 3.52 -1.10 -8.22
CA PHE A 61 3.47 -1.35 -6.79
C PHE A 61 3.55 -2.84 -6.48
N SER A 62 4.23 -3.13 -5.38
CA SER A 62 4.02 -4.34 -4.60
C SER A 62 2.93 -4.06 -3.57
N LEU A 63 1.95 -4.96 -3.43
CA LEU A 63 0.84 -4.85 -2.49
C LEU A 63 0.71 -6.10 -1.65
N ALA A 64 0.25 -5.92 -0.42
CA ALA A 64 -0.18 -6.98 0.47
C ALA A 64 -1.52 -6.58 1.09
N LEU A 65 -2.58 -7.32 0.76
CA LEU A 65 -3.93 -7.14 1.29
C LEU A 65 -4.13 -8.09 2.46
N CYS A 66 -4.49 -7.55 3.62
CA CYS A 66 -4.82 -8.32 4.80
C CYS A 66 -6.34 -8.43 4.96
N PHE A 67 -6.85 -9.65 5.00
CA PHE A 67 -8.24 -9.95 5.27
C PHE A 67 -8.40 -10.53 6.65
N LYS A 68 -9.45 -10.08 7.35
CA LYS A 68 -9.92 -10.65 8.62
C LYS A 68 -11.38 -11.03 8.46
N ASN A 69 -11.71 -12.30 8.72
CA ASN A 69 -13.07 -12.83 8.50
C ASN A 69 -13.62 -12.52 7.10
N SER A 70 -12.77 -12.65 6.07
CA SER A 70 -13.09 -12.40 4.65
C SER A 70 -13.42 -10.95 4.26
N VAL A 71 -13.15 -9.97 5.13
CA VAL A 71 -13.26 -8.53 4.82
C VAL A 71 -11.89 -7.88 4.91
N LEU A 72 -11.61 -6.94 4.01
CA LEU A 72 -10.35 -6.19 3.97
C LEU A 72 -10.17 -5.39 5.26
N ASP A 73 -9.10 -5.68 5.99
CA ASP A 73 -8.72 -5.04 7.25
C ASP A 73 -7.66 -3.96 7.00
N SER A 74 -6.66 -4.30 6.19
CA SER A 74 -5.56 -3.40 5.88
C SER A 74 -4.87 -3.71 4.56
N VAL A 75 -4.19 -2.72 4.01
CA VAL A 75 -3.33 -2.83 2.82
C VAL A 75 -1.97 -2.25 3.15
N ILE A 76 -0.91 -2.97 2.78
CA ILE A 76 0.45 -2.44 2.75
C ILE A 76 0.87 -2.39 1.29
N MET A 77 1.43 -1.27 0.85
CA MET A 77 1.91 -1.11 -0.52
C MET A 77 3.20 -0.31 -0.59
N SER A 78 4.02 -0.60 -1.58
CA SER A 78 5.26 0.12 -1.83
C SER A 78 5.51 0.22 -3.33
N ILE A 79 5.97 1.40 -3.78
CA ILE A 79 6.47 1.61 -5.14
C ILE A 79 7.55 0.57 -5.45
N ASP A 80 7.35 -0.14 -6.54
CA ASP A 80 8.18 -1.21 -7.07
C ASP A 80 8.93 -0.68 -8.30
N ASP A 81 10.07 -0.02 -8.04
CA ASP A 81 10.91 0.61 -9.06
C ASP A 81 12.38 0.31 -8.76
N ASP A 82 13.11 -0.11 -9.79
CA ASP A 82 14.52 -0.53 -9.72
C ASP A 82 15.43 0.55 -9.09
N GLN A 83 15.06 1.84 -9.19
CA GLN A 83 15.83 2.91 -8.56
C GLN A 83 15.93 2.76 -7.03
N TYR A 84 14.99 2.04 -6.43
CA TYR A 84 14.93 1.78 -5.00
C TYR A 84 15.57 0.47 -4.56
N GLY A 85 16.18 -0.25 -5.50
CA GLY A 85 16.88 -1.49 -5.25
C GLY A 85 16.08 -2.71 -5.67
N THR A 86 16.77 -3.65 -6.32
CA THR A 86 16.19 -4.90 -6.86
C THR A 86 16.60 -6.14 -6.05
N SER A 87 17.48 -5.98 -5.06
CA SER A 87 17.99 -7.06 -4.22
C SER A 87 18.52 -6.53 -2.89
N TRP A 88 18.78 -7.43 -1.94
CA TRP A 88 19.41 -7.08 -0.66
C TRP A 88 20.82 -6.49 -0.80
N ASP A 89 21.58 -6.90 -1.83
CA ASP A 89 22.92 -6.36 -2.08
C ASP A 89 22.88 -4.93 -2.62
N ASP A 90 21.76 -4.53 -3.25
CA ASP A 90 21.54 -3.18 -3.78
C ASP A 90 20.73 -2.28 -2.82
N TRP A 91 20.35 -2.83 -1.66
CA TRP A 91 19.60 -2.12 -0.65
C TRP A 91 20.45 -1.05 0.03
N THR A 92 19.86 0.13 0.23
CA THR A 92 20.42 1.17 1.11
C THR A 92 19.30 1.90 1.83
N GLU A 93 19.56 2.33 3.07
CA GLU A 93 18.62 3.20 3.81
C GLU A 93 18.29 4.47 3.03
N ALA A 94 19.26 5.04 2.30
CA ALA A 94 19.04 6.24 1.51
C ALA A 94 17.99 6.04 0.40
N LYS A 95 18.02 4.89 -0.29
CA LYS A 95 17.01 4.53 -1.30
C LYS A 95 15.63 4.33 -0.67
N GLU A 96 15.54 3.68 0.50
CA GLU A 96 14.26 3.52 1.20
C GLU A 96 13.69 4.86 1.66
N LEU A 97 14.53 5.76 2.17
CA LEU A 97 14.10 7.11 2.55
C LEU A 97 13.67 7.94 1.33
N GLN A 98 14.30 7.74 0.17
CA GLN A 98 13.85 8.34 -1.08
C GLN A 98 12.49 7.77 -1.52
N ARG A 99 12.30 6.44 -1.44
CA ARG A 99 11.01 5.77 -1.71
C ARG A 99 9.91 6.34 -0.83
N LYS A 100 10.20 6.55 0.46
CA LYS A 100 9.30 7.21 1.42
C LYS A 100 8.96 8.65 1.02
N GLN A 101 9.93 9.45 0.59
CA GLN A 101 9.65 10.80 0.11
C GLN A 101 8.71 10.79 -1.10
N GLU A 102 8.86 9.80 -1.99
CA GLU A 102 7.96 9.62 -3.12
C GLU A 102 6.55 9.19 -2.69
N HIS A 103 6.43 8.29 -1.71
CA HIS A 103 5.13 7.95 -1.10
C HIS A 103 4.45 9.18 -0.49
N ASP A 104 5.20 10.02 0.22
CA ASP A 104 4.67 11.24 0.81
C ASP A 104 4.16 12.21 -0.24
N ALA A 105 4.91 12.39 -1.34
CA ALA A 105 4.54 13.25 -2.44
C ALA A 105 3.28 12.73 -3.16
N LEU A 106 3.23 11.42 -3.42
CA LEU A 106 2.06 10.77 -4.02
C LEU A 106 0.81 10.98 -3.15
N LEU A 107 0.89 10.70 -1.85
CA LEU A 107 -0.26 10.88 -0.96
C LEU A 107 -0.74 12.34 -0.89
N ARG A 108 0.18 13.31 -0.86
CA ARG A 108 -0.21 14.74 -0.88
C ARG A 108 -0.89 15.14 -2.18
N GLN A 109 -0.40 14.61 -3.30
CA GLN A 109 -0.98 14.86 -4.62
C GLN A 109 -2.38 14.25 -4.72
N GLU A 110 -2.54 12.98 -4.39
CA GLU A 110 -3.81 12.26 -4.60
C GLU A 110 -4.88 12.63 -3.57
N LEU A 111 -4.49 12.99 -2.34
CA LEU A 111 -5.45 13.44 -1.30
C LEU A 111 -5.69 14.96 -1.32
N GLU A 112 -4.96 15.69 -2.16
CA GLU A 112 -5.04 17.15 -2.33
C GLU A 112 -4.99 17.94 -1.00
N ARG A 113 -4.26 17.43 0.00
CA ARG A 113 -4.15 18.05 1.33
C ARG A 113 -2.88 17.68 2.07
N GLU A 114 -2.61 18.38 3.17
CA GLU A 114 -1.53 18.03 4.11
C GLU A 114 -1.96 16.94 5.11
N PRO A 115 -1.00 16.14 5.63
CA PRO A 115 -1.29 15.08 6.60
C PRO A 115 -1.70 15.64 7.96
N ASP A 116 -2.55 14.91 8.68
CA ASP A 116 -3.00 15.27 10.03
C ASP A 116 -1.92 15.01 11.08
N VAL A 117 -1.02 14.05 10.80
CA VAL A 117 0.13 13.75 11.64
C VAL A 117 1.40 13.79 10.80
N ARG A 118 2.44 14.46 11.29
CA ARG A 118 3.79 14.42 10.73
C ARG A 118 4.81 14.25 11.86
N ARG A 119 5.65 13.24 11.77
CA ARG A 119 6.71 12.95 12.74
C ARG A 119 8.02 12.66 12.00
N SER A 120 9.12 13.14 12.56
CA SER A 120 10.48 12.87 12.06
C SER A 120 11.29 11.95 12.98
N LYS A 121 10.78 11.66 14.19
CA LYS A 121 11.45 10.84 15.20
C LYS A 121 10.50 9.80 15.80
N PRO A 122 10.96 8.57 16.11
CA PRO A 122 12.31 8.07 15.82
C PRO A 122 12.57 7.87 14.32
N TYR A 123 11.51 7.71 13.52
CA TYR A 123 11.58 7.53 12.07
C TYR A 123 10.51 8.38 11.37
N PRO A 124 10.71 8.75 10.08
CA PRO A 124 9.79 9.60 9.36
C PRO A 124 8.44 8.91 9.13
N TYR A 125 7.36 9.62 9.47
CA TYR A 125 5.99 9.12 9.42
C TYR A 125 5.01 10.25 9.09
N ILE A 126 4.06 9.98 8.21
CA ILE A 126 2.88 10.83 8.00
C ILE A 126 1.59 10.00 8.02
N GLU A 127 0.49 10.62 8.43
CA GLU A 127 -0.84 10.00 8.47
C GLU A 127 -1.92 10.98 8.03
N TYR A 128 -2.89 10.45 7.29
CA TYR A 128 -4.13 11.09 6.90
C TYR A 128 -5.29 10.29 7.49
N LYS A 129 -6.11 10.96 8.29
CA LYS A 129 -7.38 10.44 8.78
C LYS A 129 -8.43 10.62 7.68
N VAL A 130 -9.20 9.56 7.47
CA VAL A 130 -10.23 9.48 6.45
C VAL A 130 -11.48 8.85 7.05
N ALA A 131 -12.64 9.00 6.40
CA ALA A 131 -13.92 8.60 6.99
C ALA A 131 -14.02 7.08 7.27
N TYR A 132 -13.25 6.27 6.56
CA TYR A 132 -13.22 4.80 6.66
C TYR A 132 -11.94 4.27 7.32
N GLY A 133 -11.12 5.13 7.94
CA GLY A 133 -9.92 4.71 8.66
C GLY A 133 -8.74 5.67 8.51
N SER A 134 -7.56 5.15 8.14
CA SER A 134 -6.33 5.94 8.01
C SER A 134 -5.44 5.49 6.88
N ILE A 135 -4.77 6.44 6.23
CA ILE A 135 -3.71 6.20 5.26
C ILE A 135 -2.42 6.78 5.83
N SER A 136 -1.36 6.01 5.87
CA SER A 136 -0.07 6.46 6.38
C SER A 136 1.06 6.10 5.43
N SER A 137 2.15 6.84 5.54
CA SER A 137 3.42 6.44 4.94
C SER A 137 4.49 6.46 6.00
N SER A 138 5.33 5.42 6.02
CA SER A 138 6.34 5.21 7.05
C SER A 138 7.62 4.59 6.49
N TYR A 139 8.73 4.80 7.20
CA TYR A 139 9.94 3.98 7.11
C TYR A 139 10.08 3.20 8.43
N ASP A 140 10.21 1.87 8.34
CA ASP A 140 10.48 1.00 9.47
C ASP A 140 11.88 0.37 9.32
N PRO A 141 12.85 0.72 10.20
CA PRO A 141 14.19 0.13 10.15
C PRO A 141 14.21 -1.36 10.49
N ARG A 142 13.18 -1.90 11.15
CA ARG A 142 13.14 -3.33 11.54
C ARG A 142 12.84 -4.22 10.34
N SER A 143 11.99 -3.75 9.44
CA SER A 143 11.76 -4.37 8.14
C SER A 143 12.71 -3.85 7.06
N ALA A 144 13.53 -2.85 7.38
CA ALA A 144 14.42 -2.16 6.45
C ALA A 144 13.67 -1.62 5.22
N SER A 145 12.43 -1.15 5.40
CA SER A 145 11.56 -0.80 4.28
C SER A 145 10.67 0.42 4.52
N SER A 146 10.32 1.08 3.43
CA SER A 146 9.33 2.15 3.37
C SER A 146 8.05 1.68 2.70
N SER A 147 6.90 2.03 3.28
CA SER A 147 5.60 1.62 2.78
C SER A 147 4.52 2.67 3.00
N ILE A 148 3.47 2.58 2.19
CA ILE A 148 2.15 3.14 2.46
C ILE A 148 1.32 2.05 3.14
N SER A 149 0.57 2.42 4.18
CA SER A 149 -0.38 1.54 4.84
C SER A 149 -1.75 2.17 4.88
N ILE A 150 -2.77 1.41 4.47
CA ILE A 150 -4.18 1.77 4.60
C ILE A 150 -4.79 0.84 5.64
N THR A 151 -5.47 1.39 6.63
CA THR A 151 -6.19 0.63 7.65
C THR A 151 -7.64 1.03 7.63
N TYR A 152 -8.54 0.06 7.58
CA TYR A 152 -9.98 0.26 7.55
C TYR A 152 -10.59 0.09 8.96
N THR A 153 -11.64 0.87 9.26
CA THR A 153 -12.37 0.85 10.54
C THR A 153 -13.86 0.61 10.36
#